data_AF-A0A2D7Y6P3-F1
#
_entry.id   AF-A0A2D7Y6P3-F1
#
_cell.length_a   1.000
_cell.length_b   1.000
_cell.length_c   1.000
_cell.angle_alpha   90.00
_cell.angle_beta   90.00
_cell.angle_gamma   90.00
#
_symmetry.space_group_name_H-M   'P 1'
#
loop_
_entity.id
_entity.type
_entity.pdbx_description
1 polymer ?
#
loop_
_entity_poly.entity_id
_entity_poly.type
_entity_poly.pdbx_seq_one_letter_code
_entity_poly.pdbx_strand_id
1 'polypeptide(L)'
;MPIRGNKSQPHAGLKLAALLAGLTLTAACTPAEDTAAAPTPDAAPAATQPGLPMLHVTLAPGGIDTASETQAAYIDVTLEMSGLPVEANTPFLTSPAIFAGVEAVAYGEDGVADISVSDASGPVSLVRADDDPDPTNFLYWRHWQAERDLEGLVTVTYRAPIDLVIPQLGAGPPFDLRLNDTIVSGAGNTFLVVPATPRPFMVDLDWDLSAMPDGSIGASSFGEGQVMTPGPASRLVTAYYMAGPMGHYPDDAGDHAYRAYWTDNPPFDPDTVMPWAEEVYQAQLDFFGIENPEPYTFFARANPYPGGGGAGLINSFMLSYPEDTEELDGINITIIHEMSHKWVGGVSGQPGATSWFSEGANVFYRRRVPLAAGLMP
;
A
#
# COMPACT_ATOMS: atom_id res chain seq x y z
N MET A 1 -51.03 -34.12 36.08
CA MET A 1 -49.92 -35.09 36.26
C MET A 1 -48.72 -34.56 35.47
N PRO A 2 -47.49 -34.62 36.00
CA PRO A 2 -46.60 -33.45 36.03
C PRO A 2 -45.16 -33.73 35.52
N ILE A 3 -44.27 -32.74 35.71
CA ILE A 3 -42.79 -32.84 35.93
C ILE A 3 -41.91 -33.07 34.68
N ARG A 4 -41.20 -32.03 34.18
CA ARG A 4 -39.83 -31.56 34.56
C ARG A 4 -38.71 -32.60 34.33
N GLY A 5 -37.70 -32.19 33.55
CA GLY A 5 -36.30 -32.34 33.92
C GLY A 5 -35.42 -33.21 33.02
N ASN A 6 -34.45 -32.58 32.36
CA ASN A 6 -33.08 -33.11 32.27
C ASN A 6 -32.15 -31.91 31.98
N LYS A 7 -31.62 -31.24 33.00
CA LYS A 7 -30.32 -31.49 33.66
C LYS A 7 -29.16 -31.61 32.67
N SER A 8 -28.45 -30.48 32.58
CA SER A 8 -27.09 -30.32 32.13
C SER A 8 -26.13 -31.29 32.80
N GLN A 9 -25.22 -31.86 32.02
CA GLN A 9 -24.00 -32.47 32.52
C GLN A 9 -22.82 -31.49 32.37
N PRO A 10 -21.92 -31.41 33.37
CA PRO A 10 -20.70 -30.63 33.27
C PRO A 10 -19.57 -31.47 32.68
N HIS A 11 -18.88 -30.94 31.67
CA HIS A 11 -17.57 -31.45 31.27
C HIS A 11 -16.52 -30.90 32.23
N ALA A 12 -15.88 -31.83 32.95
CA ALA A 12 -14.70 -31.57 33.75
C ALA A 12 -13.44 -31.62 32.87
N GLY A 13 -12.55 -30.65 33.09
CA GLY A 13 -11.11 -30.90 33.07
C GLY A 13 -10.34 -30.50 31.81
N LEU A 14 -9.86 -29.27 31.78
CA LEU A 14 -8.43 -29.03 31.51
C LEU A 14 -7.98 -27.78 32.28
N LYS A 15 -7.24 -28.00 33.37
CA LYS A 15 -6.56 -26.94 34.11
C LYS A 15 -5.27 -26.63 33.37
N LEU A 16 -5.22 -25.50 32.66
CA LEU A 16 -3.95 -24.93 32.22
C LEU A 16 -3.52 -23.87 33.24
N ALA A 17 -2.48 -24.19 33.99
CA ALA A 17 -1.82 -23.27 34.90
C ALA A 17 -1.01 -22.27 34.06
N ALA A 18 -1.47 -21.02 33.98
CA ALA A 18 -0.65 -19.92 33.49
C ALA A 18 0.12 -19.32 34.68
N LEU A 19 1.43 -19.56 34.69
CA LEU A 19 2.36 -18.95 35.64
C LEU A 19 2.53 -17.47 35.25
N LEU A 20 1.95 -16.56 36.03
CA LEU A 20 2.28 -15.13 35.97
C LEU A 20 3.66 -14.93 36.61
N ALA A 21 4.70 -14.75 35.81
CA ALA A 21 5.96 -14.19 36.27
C ALA A 21 5.84 -12.66 36.22
N GLY A 22 5.54 -12.07 37.38
CA GLY A 22 5.63 -10.62 37.58
C GLY A 22 7.09 -10.20 37.60
N LEU A 23 7.50 -9.34 36.67
CA LEU A 23 8.76 -8.63 36.74
C LEU A 23 8.51 -7.26 37.39
N THR A 24 8.81 -7.17 38.68
CA THR A 24 8.89 -5.91 39.42
C THR A 24 10.13 -5.15 38.98
N LEU A 25 9.98 -4.01 38.29
CA LEU A 25 11.07 -3.02 38.16
C LEU A 25 11.15 -2.23 39.46
N THR A 26 12.14 -2.54 40.29
CA THR A 26 12.60 -1.67 41.37
C THR A 26 13.59 -0.66 40.79
N ALA A 27 13.17 0.60 40.66
CA ALA A 27 14.07 1.71 40.40
C ALA A 27 14.88 2.00 41.68
N ALA A 28 16.18 1.67 41.65
CA ALA A 28 17.13 2.13 42.66
C ALA A 28 18.08 3.14 42.02
N CYS A 29 17.92 4.41 42.39
CA CYS A 29 18.93 5.43 42.17
C CYS A 29 20.13 5.14 43.07
N THR A 30 21.32 4.94 42.48
CA THR A 30 22.60 5.13 43.17
C THR A 30 23.49 6.05 42.35
N PRO A 31 24.20 7.00 42.98
CA PRO A 31 24.99 8.01 42.31
C PRO A 31 26.32 7.45 41.77
N ALA A 32 26.86 8.14 40.77
CA ALA A 32 28.06 7.78 40.04
C ALA A 32 29.31 7.77 40.92
N GLU A 33 30.08 6.68 40.85
CA GLU A 33 31.46 6.62 41.32
C GLU A 33 32.42 6.48 40.13
N ASP A 34 33.44 7.33 40.19
CA ASP A 34 34.53 7.55 39.26
C ASP A 34 35.38 6.27 39.10
N THR A 35 35.40 5.69 37.90
CA THR A 35 36.27 4.54 37.57
C THR A 35 37.09 4.81 36.31
N ALA A 36 38.40 4.66 36.49
CA ALA A 36 39.46 5.00 35.55
C ALA A 36 39.36 4.28 34.20
N ALA A 37 39.83 4.98 33.16
CA ALA A 37 39.82 4.55 31.76
C ALA A 37 40.47 3.17 31.53
N ALA A 38 39.68 2.24 31.00
CA ALA A 38 40.15 1.00 30.41
C ALA A 38 40.83 1.30 29.04
N PRO A 39 41.86 0.52 28.65
CA PRO A 39 42.49 0.67 27.34
C PRO A 39 41.48 0.36 26.23
N THR A 40 41.46 1.24 25.22
CA THR A 40 40.66 1.11 24.00
C THR A 40 40.99 -0.22 23.30
N PRO A 41 40.01 -1.11 23.06
CA PRO A 41 40.21 -2.22 22.13
C PRO A 41 40.47 -1.63 20.75
N ASP A 42 41.52 -2.11 20.08
CA ASP A 42 41.75 -1.84 18.65
C ASP A 42 40.44 -2.01 17.89
N ALA A 43 40.05 -0.96 17.15
CA ALA A 43 38.88 -0.99 16.30
C ALA A 43 39.08 -2.10 15.26
N ALA A 44 38.33 -3.20 15.43
CA ALA A 44 38.15 -4.17 14.38
C ALA A 44 37.70 -3.40 13.12
N PRO A 45 38.27 -3.70 11.93
CA PRO A 45 37.85 -3.04 10.71
C PRO A 45 36.34 -3.21 10.57
N ALA A 46 35.64 -2.09 10.38
CA ALA A 46 34.21 -2.06 10.15
C ALA A 46 33.90 -3.03 9.00
N ALA A 47 33.23 -4.13 9.31
CA ALA A 47 32.68 -5.00 8.29
C ALA A 47 31.76 -4.14 7.42
N THR A 48 32.13 -3.92 6.17
CA THR A 48 31.28 -3.32 5.14
C THR A 48 29.97 -4.10 5.16
N GLN A 49 28.91 -3.45 5.65
CA GLN A 49 27.55 -3.96 5.50
C GLN A 49 27.36 -4.23 3.99
N PRO A 50 27.07 -5.46 3.55
CA PRO A 50 26.71 -5.67 2.17
C PRO A 50 25.50 -4.78 1.88
N GLY A 51 25.57 -3.97 0.82
CA GLY A 51 24.47 -3.12 0.40
C GLY A 51 23.17 -3.92 0.25
N LEU A 52 22.03 -3.25 0.43
CA LEU A 52 20.74 -3.88 0.16
C LEU A 52 20.72 -4.44 -1.28
N PRO A 53 20.10 -5.61 -1.53
CA PRO A 53 19.86 -6.06 -2.89
C PRO A 53 19.08 -5.00 -3.66
N MET A 54 19.33 -4.88 -4.96
CA MET A 54 18.60 -3.95 -5.81
C MET A 54 17.35 -4.61 -6.38
N LEU A 55 16.22 -3.88 -6.30
CA LEU A 55 15.01 -4.11 -7.08
C LEU A 55 14.71 -2.86 -7.92
N HIS A 56 14.96 -2.90 -9.22
CA HIS A 56 14.51 -1.85 -10.15
C HIS A 56 13.11 -2.23 -10.66
N VAL A 57 12.19 -1.26 -10.68
CA VAL A 57 10.80 -1.42 -11.10
C VAL A 57 10.49 -0.34 -12.11
N THR A 58 10.12 -0.73 -13.32
CA THR A 58 9.66 0.21 -14.36
C THR A 58 8.18 0.01 -14.59
N LEU A 59 7.41 1.09 -14.50
CA LEU A 59 5.99 1.13 -14.86
C LEU A 59 5.82 1.88 -16.18
N ALA A 60 5.25 1.22 -17.18
CA ALA A 60 5.05 1.77 -18.53
C ALA A 60 3.58 1.71 -18.93
N PRO A 61 2.78 2.74 -18.61
CA PRO A 61 1.41 2.84 -19.10
C PRO A 61 1.37 2.90 -20.63
N GLY A 62 0.39 2.24 -21.26
CA GLY A 62 0.26 2.20 -22.70
C GLY A 62 -1.14 1.83 -23.19
N GLY A 63 -1.35 1.97 -24.50
CA GLY A 63 -2.64 1.68 -25.14
C GLY A 63 -3.75 2.71 -24.85
N ILE A 64 -3.43 3.82 -24.18
CA ILE A 64 -4.37 4.86 -23.72
C ILE A 64 -5.26 5.39 -24.86
N ASP A 65 -4.68 5.88 -25.95
CA ASP A 65 -5.41 6.45 -27.09
C ASP A 65 -6.19 5.42 -27.92
N THR A 66 -5.91 4.14 -27.71
CA THR A 66 -6.53 3.02 -28.42
C THR A 66 -7.49 2.21 -27.55
N ALA A 67 -7.68 2.62 -26.30
CA ALA A 67 -8.52 1.92 -25.36
C ALA A 67 -9.97 1.88 -25.86
N SER A 68 -10.59 0.71 -25.76
CA SER A 68 -11.97 0.45 -26.20
C SER A 68 -12.54 -0.71 -25.40
N GLU A 69 -13.85 -0.97 -25.55
CA GLU A 69 -14.51 -2.13 -24.93
C GLU A 69 -13.84 -3.48 -25.26
N THR A 70 -13.10 -3.57 -26.37
CA THR A 70 -12.45 -4.80 -26.83
C THR A 70 -10.93 -4.80 -26.69
N GLN A 71 -10.35 -3.67 -26.27
CA GLN A 71 -8.92 -3.50 -26.11
C GLN A 71 -8.67 -2.58 -24.93
N ALA A 72 -8.29 -3.15 -23.79
CA ALA A 72 -7.93 -2.39 -22.62
C ALA A 72 -6.64 -1.58 -22.85
N ALA A 73 -6.55 -0.42 -22.21
CA ALA A 73 -5.24 0.15 -21.88
C ALA A 73 -4.51 -0.77 -20.90
N TYR A 74 -3.22 -0.52 -20.64
CA TYR A 74 -2.42 -1.39 -19.80
C TYR A 74 -1.28 -0.66 -19.10
N ILE A 75 -0.69 -1.32 -18.11
CA ILE A 75 0.65 -1.00 -17.59
C ILE A 75 1.55 -2.20 -17.88
N ASP A 76 2.58 -2.01 -18.69
CA ASP A 76 3.69 -2.95 -18.76
C ASP A 76 4.58 -2.75 -17.54
N VAL A 77 4.88 -3.83 -16.83
CA VAL A 77 5.71 -3.80 -15.63
C VAL A 77 6.94 -4.66 -15.84
N THR A 78 8.09 -4.08 -15.52
CA THR A 78 9.38 -4.79 -15.49
C THR A 78 9.97 -4.71 -14.10
N LEU A 79 10.36 -5.85 -13.53
CA LEU A 79 11.14 -5.94 -12.29
C LEU A 79 12.49 -6.56 -12.60
N GLU A 80 13.56 -5.89 -12.19
CA GLU A 80 14.93 -6.37 -12.29
C GLU A 80 15.53 -6.52 -10.90
N MET A 81 15.87 -7.75 -10.52
CA MET A 81 16.30 -8.11 -9.17
C MET A 81 17.70 -8.67 -9.18
N SER A 82 18.55 -8.15 -8.31
CA SER A 82 19.91 -8.67 -8.11
C SER A 82 20.23 -8.89 -6.63
N GLY A 83 21.09 -9.87 -6.33
CA GLY A 83 21.51 -10.17 -4.96
C GLY A 83 20.48 -10.92 -4.11
N LEU A 84 19.46 -11.51 -4.76
CA LEU A 84 18.49 -12.41 -4.15
C LEU A 84 18.72 -13.83 -4.70
N PRO A 85 19.23 -14.78 -3.90
CA PRO A 85 19.20 -16.19 -4.29
C PRO A 85 17.75 -16.67 -4.33
N VAL A 86 17.36 -17.35 -5.40
CA VAL A 86 16.04 -17.98 -5.54
C VAL A 86 16.24 -19.48 -5.69
N GLU A 87 15.67 -20.24 -4.75
CA GLU A 87 15.74 -21.70 -4.74
C GLU A 87 14.57 -22.29 -5.54
N ALA A 88 14.83 -23.38 -6.26
CA ALA A 88 13.83 -24.12 -7.01
C ALA A 88 12.66 -24.54 -6.11
N ASN A 89 11.43 -24.46 -6.63
CA ASN A 89 10.19 -24.89 -5.98
C ASN A 89 9.92 -24.18 -4.65
N THR A 90 10.42 -22.95 -4.52
CA THR A 90 10.08 -22.05 -3.41
C THR A 90 9.34 -20.82 -3.95
N PRO A 91 8.28 -20.35 -3.26
CA PRO A 91 7.66 -19.07 -3.61
C PRO A 91 8.67 -17.94 -3.60
N PHE A 92 8.85 -17.27 -4.73
CA PHE A 92 9.75 -16.12 -4.84
C PHE A 92 9.07 -14.88 -5.41
N LEU A 93 7.91 -15.04 -6.05
CA LEU A 93 7.02 -13.95 -6.44
C LEU A 93 5.66 -14.14 -5.81
N THR A 94 4.99 -13.02 -5.54
CA THR A 94 3.65 -13.00 -5.00
C THR A 94 2.88 -11.76 -5.43
N SER A 95 1.57 -11.89 -5.52
CA SER A 95 0.64 -10.78 -5.72
C SER A 95 -0.65 -11.10 -4.97
N PRO A 96 -1.44 -10.10 -4.56
CA PRO A 96 -2.78 -10.38 -4.08
C PRO A 96 -3.62 -11.05 -5.18
N ALA A 97 -4.56 -11.90 -4.76
CA ALA A 97 -5.69 -12.34 -5.57
C ALA A 97 -6.90 -11.44 -5.34
N ILE A 98 -7.16 -11.12 -4.07
CA ILE A 98 -8.20 -10.19 -3.62
C ILE A 98 -7.61 -9.36 -2.49
N PHE A 99 -7.94 -8.07 -2.44
CA PHE A 99 -7.67 -7.20 -1.30
C PHE A 99 -8.91 -6.38 -0.93
N ALA A 100 -9.41 -6.54 0.29
CA ALA A 100 -10.61 -5.87 0.80
C ALA A 100 -11.83 -5.98 -0.13
N GLY A 101 -12.00 -7.13 -0.79
CA GLY A 101 -13.09 -7.40 -1.72
C GLY A 101 -12.89 -6.84 -3.13
N VAL A 102 -11.74 -6.22 -3.43
CA VAL A 102 -11.34 -5.83 -4.78
C VAL A 102 -10.45 -6.93 -5.37
N GLU A 103 -10.84 -7.45 -6.53
CA GLU A 103 -10.07 -8.46 -7.26
C GLU A 103 -8.82 -7.84 -7.90
N ALA A 104 -7.71 -8.55 -7.82
CA ALA A 104 -6.47 -8.20 -8.48
C ALA A 104 -6.32 -8.95 -9.81
N VAL A 105 -5.57 -8.37 -10.74
CA VAL A 105 -5.27 -8.92 -12.07
C VAL A 105 -4.87 -10.40 -11.97
N ALA A 106 -5.58 -11.25 -12.70
CA ALA A 106 -5.44 -12.70 -12.65
C ALA A 106 -4.44 -13.20 -13.70
N TYR A 107 -3.15 -12.91 -13.53
CA TYR A 107 -2.10 -13.34 -14.47
C TYR A 107 -2.15 -14.86 -14.72
N GLY A 108 -2.20 -15.25 -16.00
CA GLY A 108 -2.30 -16.63 -16.46
C GLY A 108 -3.72 -17.22 -16.46
N GLU A 109 -4.73 -16.43 -16.09
CA GLU A 109 -6.15 -16.80 -16.04
C GLU A 109 -7.02 -15.77 -16.78
N ASP A 110 -8.27 -16.11 -17.03
CA ASP A 110 -9.31 -15.20 -17.55
C ASP A 110 -8.92 -14.39 -18.81
N GLY A 111 -8.03 -14.95 -19.64
CA GLY A 111 -7.53 -14.30 -20.85
C GLY A 111 -6.41 -13.29 -20.63
N VAL A 112 -5.96 -13.09 -19.39
CA VAL A 112 -4.78 -12.31 -19.05
C VAL A 112 -3.52 -13.15 -19.26
N ALA A 113 -2.53 -12.58 -19.95
CA ALA A 113 -1.24 -13.25 -20.15
C ALA A 113 -0.56 -13.54 -18.80
N ASP A 114 0.19 -14.66 -18.75
CA ASP A 114 0.97 -15.03 -17.56
C ASP A 114 2.22 -14.15 -17.43
N ILE A 115 2.81 -14.15 -16.24
CA ILE A 115 4.08 -13.47 -15.97
C ILE A 115 5.25 -14.21 -16.63
N SER A 116 6.20 -13.45 -17.17
CA SER A 116 7.41 -14.02 -17.76
C SER A 116 8.62 -13.74 -16.87
N VAL A 117 9.42 -14.76 -16.62
CA VAL A 117 10.65 -14.65 -15.81
C VAL A 117 11.83 -15.16 -16.62
N SER A 118 12.96 -14.47 -16.52
CA SER A 118 14.23 -14.92 -17.10
C SER A 118 15.40 -14.55 -16.19
N ASP A 119 16.48 -15.31 -16.31
CA ASP A 119 17.77 -15.01 -15.68
C ASP A 119 18.91 -15.20 -16.70
N ALA A 120 20.16 -15.20 -16.23
CA ALA A 120 21.34 -15.41 -17.09
C ALA A 120 21.34 -16.76 -17.85
N SER A 121 20.57 -17.74 -17.39
CA SER A 121 20.42 -19.05 -18.03
C SER A 121 19.25 -19.10 -19.03
N GLY A 122 18.54 -17.97 -19.21
CA GLY A 122 17.42 -17.81 -20.14
C GLY A 122 16.06 -17.85 -19.44
N PRO A 123 14.98 -18.12 -20.19
CA PRO A 123 13.63 -18.17 -19.64
C PRO A 123 13.48 -19.18 -18.49
N VAL A 124 12.58 -18.86 -17.56
CA VAL A 124 12.29 -19.65 -16.36
C VAL A 124 10.83 -20.10 -16.43
N SER A 125 10.61 -21.41 -16.35
CA SER A 125 9.28 -21.98 -16.13
C SER A 125 8.80 -21.70 -14.71
N LEU A 126 7.54 -21.31 -14.57
CA LEU A 126 6.92 -21.01 -13.30
C LEU A 126 5.79 -21.99 -12.98
N VAL A 127 5.65 -22.29 -11.69
CA VAL A 127 4.51 -23.00 -11.12
C VAL A 127 3.75 -22.07 -10.20
N ARG A 128 2.46 -21.87 -10.45
CA ARG A 128 1.56 -21.08 -9.60
C ARG A 128 1.05 -21.94 -8.43
N ALA A 129 1.05 -21.35 -7.24
CA ALA A 129 0.61 -21.99 -6.00
C ALA A 129 -0.14 -20.96 -5.13
N ASP A 130 -1.44 -20.83 -5.32
CA ASP A 130 -2.24 -19.84 -4.60
C ASP A 130 -2.58 -20.30 -3.19
N ASP A 131 -2.80 -19.33 -2.29
CA ASP A 131 -3.41 -19.58 -0.99
C ASP A 131 -4.84 -20.10 -1.16
N ASP A 132 -5.27 -20.99 -0.26
CA ASP A 132 -6.68 -21.39 -0.19
C ASP A 132 -7.56 -20.16 0.11
N PRO A 133 -8.66 -19.94 -0.63
CA PRO A 133 -9.58 -18.85 -0.34
C PRO A 133 -10.17 -18.99 1.08
N ASP A 134 -9.92 -18.01 1.94
CA ASP A 134 -10.52 -17.90 3.27
C ASP A 134 -11.53 -16.74 3.29
N PRO A 135 -12.83 -16.98 3.09
CA PRO A 135 -13.86 -15.92 3.01
C PRO A 135 -13.95 -15.02 4.25
N THR A 136 -13.25 -15.33 5.35
CA THR A 136 -13.15 -14.49 6.55
C THR A 136 -11.97 -13.52 6.54
N ASN A 137 -11.03 -13.67 5.62
CA ASN A 137 -9.85 -12.82 5.45
C ASN A 137 -10.07 -11.79 4.34
N PHE A 138 -9.45 -10.61 4.48
CA PHE A 138 -9.51 -9.55 3.47
C PHE A 138 -8.45 -9.69 2.38
N LEU A 139 -7.57 -10.68 2.46
CA LEU A 139 -6.42 -10.81 1.57
C LEU A 139 -6.13 -12.28 1.27
N TYR A 140 -6.07 -12.61 -0.01
CA TYR A 140 -5.56 -13.88 -0.53
C TYR A 140 -4.36 -13.60 -1.40
N TRP A 141 -3.37 -14.48 -1.39
CA TRP A 141 -2.18 -14.33 -2.20
C TRP A 141 -2.11 -15.39 -3.30
N ARG A 142 -1.56 -14.97 -4.44
CA ARG A 142 -1.01 -15.81 -5.48
C ARG A 142 0.48 -15.92 -5.25
N HIS A 143 1.06 -17.08 -5.54
CA HIS A 143 2.49 -17.28 -5.49
C HIS A 143 3.00 -17.97 -6.74
N TRP A 144 4.21 -17.61 -7.15
CA TRP A 144 4.93 -18.30 -8.22
C TRP A 144 6.25 -18.84 -7.71
N GLN A 145 6.54 -20.05 -8.16
CA GLN A 145 7.76 -20.80 -7.86
C GLN A 145 8.53 -21.05 -9.15
N ALA A 146 9.84 -20.87 -9.12
CA ALA A 146 10.70 -21.25 -10.24
C ALA A 146 10.95 -22.76 -10.22
N GLU A 147 10.91 -23.46 -11.35
CA GLU A 147 11.19 -24.90 -11.40
C GLU A 147 12.67 -25.26 -11.17
N ARG A 148 13.55 -24.24 -11.20
CA ARG A 148 15.00 -24.34 -10.99
C ARG A 148 15.51 -23.16 -10.17
N ASP A 149 16.72 -23.31 -9.64
CA ASP A 149 17.42 -22.20 -8.98
C ASP A 149 17.66 -21.07 -10.00
N LEU A 150 17.57 -19.83 -9.52
CA LEU A 150 17.87 -18.64 -10.33
C LEU A 150 19.19 -18.01 -9.89
N GLU A 151 19.95 -17.55 -10.88
CA GLU A 151 21.26 -16.95 -10.65
C GLU A 151 21.41 -15.60 -11.35
N GLY A 152 22.08 -14.67 -10.66
CA GLY A 152 22.42 -13.36 -11.21
C GLY A 152 21.24 -12.40 -11.22
N LEU A 153 21.08 -11.69 -12.34
CA LEU A 153 19.98 -10.75 -12.57
C LEU A 153 18.74 -11.53 -12.98
N VAL A 154 17.67 -11.40 -12.20
CA VAL A 154 16.35 -11.97 -12.52
C VAL A 154 15.48 -10.85 -13.06
N THR A 155 14.95 -11.03 -14.27
CA THR A 155 14.02 -10.10 -14.92
C THR A 155 12.62 -10.72 -14.93
N VAL A 156 11.64 -9.98 -14.43
CA VAL A 156 10.22 -10.33 -14.45
C VAL A 156 9.49 -9.30 -15.30
N THR A 157 8.70 -9.75 -16.27
CA THR A 157 7.92 -8.87 -17.14
C THR A 157 6.50 -9.36 -17.26
N TYR A 158 5.53 -8.46 -17.19
CA TYR A 158 4.13 -8.75 -17.41
C TYR A 158 3.36 -7.50 -17.80
N ARG A 159 2.12 -7.68 -18.27
CA ARG A 159 1.21 -6.61 -18.66
C ARG A 159 -0.04 -6.66 -17.79
N ALA A 160 -0.28 -5.61 -17.02
CA ALA A 160 -1.51 -5.40 -16.28
C ALA A 160 -2.57 -4.73 -17.17
N PRO A 161 -3.64 -5.40 -17.59
CA PRO A 161 -4.74 -4.73 -18.30
C PRO A 161 -5.49 -3.78 -17.35
N ILE A 162 -5.93 -2.64 -17.87
CA ILE A 162 -6.75 -1.67 -17.17
C ILE A 162 -8.20 -1.92 -17.57
N ASP A 163 -8.83 -2.88 -16.88
CA ASP A 163 -10.23 -3.25 -17.08
C ASP A 163 -11.09 -2.73 -15.94
N LEU A 164 -12.07 -1.88 -16.27
CA LEU A 164 -13.01 -1.37 -15.29
C LEU A 164 -13.99 -2.48 -14.88
N VAL A 165 -13.80 -3.04 -13.69
CA VAL A 165 -14.77 -3.92 -13.06
C VAL A 165 -15.67 -3.09 -12.14
N ILE A 166 -16.91 -2.85 -12.57
CA ILE A 166 -17.88 -2.12 -11.74
C ILE A 166 -18.29 -3.01 -10.55
N PRO A 167 -18.05 -2.60 -9.30
CA PRO A 167 -18.39 -3.44 -8.16
C PRO A 167 -19.91 -3.60 -8.03
N GLN A 168 -20.38 -4.83 -7.80
CA GLN A 168 -21.81 -5.12 -7.72
C GLN A 168 -22.48 -4.58 -6.44
N LEU A 169 -21.71 -4.30 -5.39
CA LEU A 169 -22.20 -3.91 -4.06
C LEU A 169 -22.08 -2.41 -3.77
N GLY A 170 -21.86 -1.57 -4.79
CA GLY A 170 -21.67 -0.11 -4.65
C GLY A 170 -20.20 0.31 -4.67
N ALA A 171 -19.89 1.52 -4.21
CA ALA A 171 -18.52 2.03 -4.23
C ALA A 171 -17.62 1.27 -3.23
N GLY A 172 -16.82 0.33 -3.75
CA GLY A 172 -15.70 -0.26 -3.03
C GLY A 172 -14.55 0.74 -2.83
N PRO A 173 -13.56 0.40 -1.99
CA PRO A 173 -12.37 1.25 -1.83
C PRO A 173 -11.66 1.43 -3.18
N PRO A 174 -11.07 2.61 -3.46
CA PRO A 174 -10.50 2.95 -4.78
C PRO A 174 -9.14 2.28 -5.03
N PHE A 175 -9.07 0.95 -4.94
CA PHE A 175 -7.85 0.17 -5.19
C PHE A 175 -7.74 -0.30 -6.64
N ASP A 176 -8.85 -0.42 -7.35
CA ASP A 176 -8.88 -0.93 -8.71
C ASP A 176 -8.03 -0.09 -9.67
N LEU A 177 -7.41 -0.76 -10.63
CA LEU A 177 -6.66 -0.12 -11.69
C LEU A 177 -7.64 0.49 -12.69
N ARG A 178 -7.51 1.79 -12.96
CA ARG A 178 -8.49 2.57 -13.69
C ARG A 178 -7.84 3.53 -14.66
N LEU A 179 -8.54 3.77 -15.77
CA LEU A 179 -8.27 4.85 -16.71
C LEU A 179 -9.40 5.89 -16.57
N ASN A 180 -9.05 7.12 -16.19
CA ASN A 180 -9.92 8.29 -16.23
C ASN A 180 -9.40 9.19 -17.36
N ASP A 181 -10.10 9.21 -18.49
CA ASP A 181 -9.64 9.80 -19.75
C ASP A 181 -8.23 9.35 -20.15
N THR A 182 -7.20 10.15 -19.88
CA THR A 182 -5.81 9.84 -20.19
C THR A 182 -4.94 9.61 -18.95
N ILE A 183 -5.55 9.55 -17.78
CA ILE A 183 -4.88 9.39 -16.49
C ILE A 183 -5.14 7.98 -15.96
N VAL A 184 -4.06 7.22 -15.77
CA VAL A 184 -4.08 5.89 -15.16
C VAL A 184 -3.90 6.03 -13.66
N SER A 185 -4.65 5.27 -12.86
CA SER A 185 -4.46 5.21 -11.41
C SER A 185 -4.86 3.88 -10.81
N GLY A 186 -4.25 3.49 -9.68
CA GLY A 186 -4.63 2.30 -8.94
C GLY A 186 -3.72 2.00 -7.76
N ALA A 187 -4.08 1.00 -6.96
CA ALA A 187 -3.23 0.49 -5.90
C ALA A 187 -2.37 -0.68 -6.40
N GLY A 188 -1.12 -0.77 -5.94
CA GLY A 188 -0.24 -1.89 -6.27
C GLY A 188 -0.81 -3.26 -5.90
N ASN A 189 -1.71 -3.31 -4.92
CA ASN A 189 -2.39 -4.53 -4.49
C ASN A 189 -3.34 -5.13 -5.53
N THR A 190 -3.68 -4.40 -6.60
CA THR A 190 -4.52 -4.94 -7.67
C THR A 190 -3.75 -5.37 -8.91
N PHE A 191 -2.46 -5.00 -9.07
CA PHE A 191 -1.74 -5.31 -10.31
C PHE A 191 -0.25 -5.66 -10.16
N LEU A 192 0.40 -5.40 -9.02
CA LEU A 192 1.84 -5.67 -8.88
C LEU A 192 2.11 -7.10 -8.40
N VAL A 193 3.07 -7.73 -9.07
CA VAL A 193 3.74 -8.95 -8.63
C VAL A 193 5.10 -8.55 -8.06
N VAL A 194 5.40 -8.96 -6.83
CA VAL A 194 6.61 -8.54 -6.10
C VAL A 194 7.36 -9.74 -5.52
N PRO A 195 8.64 -9.59 -5.15
CA PRO A 195 9.37 -10.59 -4.38
C PRO A 195 8.63 -11.08 -3.13
N ALA A 196 8.47 -12.39 -3.01
CA ALA A 196 7.86 -13.06 -1.86
C ALA A 196 8.84 -13.20 -0.69
N THR A 197 9.41 -12.08 -0.22
CA THR A 197 10.39 -12.06 0.87
C THR A 197 10.23 -10.84 1.76
N PRO A 198 10.40 -10.97 3.09
CA PRO A 198 10.45 -9.83 3.99
C PRO A 198 11.81 -9.09 3.93
N ARG A 199 12.80 -9.63 3.20
CA ARG A 199 14.12 -9.00 3.08
C ARG A 199 13.98 -7.62 2.43
N PRO A 200 14.59 -6.57 3.00
CA PRO A 200 14.56 -5.26 2.38
C PRO A 200 15.44 -5.20 1.12
N PHE A 201 14.99 -4.39 0.17
CA PHE A 201 15.72 -3.97 -1.02
C PHE A 201 16.03 -2.49 -0.93
N MET A 202 17.01 -2.04 -1.71
CA MET A 202 16.94 -0.70 -2.25
C MET A 202 16.01 -0.81 -3.47
N VAL A 203 14.86 -0.13 -3.40
CA VAL A 203 13.87 -0.12 -4.47
C VAL A 203 14.09 1.14 -5.30
N ASP A 204 14.26 0.96 -6.61
CA ASP A 204 14.36 2.03 -7.60
C ASP A 204 13.13 1.92 -8.49
N LEU A 205 12.14 2.77 -8.24
CA LEU A 205 10.88 2.81 -8.98
C LEU A 205 10.95 3.93 -10.01
N ASP A 206 10.72 3.60 -11.27
CA ASP A 206 10.79 4.52 -12.39
C ASP A 206 9.57 4.38 -13.32
N TRP A 207 9.35 5.41 -14.14
CA TRP A 207 8.24 5.51 -15.07
C TRP A 207 8.74 5.65 -16.51
N ASP A 208 8.26 4.78 -17.40
CA ASP A 208 8.33 5.02 -18.84
C ASP A 208 6.99 5.63 -19.30
N LEU A 209 6.98 6.95 -19.45
CA LEU A 209 5.80 7.71 -19.89
C LEU A 209 5.80 7.98 -21.39
N SER A 210 6.66 7.30 -22.18
CA SER A 210 6.82 7.58 -23.61
C SER A 210 5.57 7.34 -24.46
N ALA A 211 4.62 6.54 -23.96
CA ALA A 211 3.34 6.27 -24.59
C ALA A 211 2.17 7.09 -23.99
N MET A 212 2.45 8.00 -23.05
CA MET A 212 1.47 8.90 -22.44
C MET A 212 1.46 10.27 -23.13
N PRO A 213 0.40 11.08 -22.97
CA PRO A 213 0.38 12.46 -23.49
C PRO A 213 1.58 13.29 -23.00
N ASP A 214 2.03 14.23 -23.83
CA ASP A 214 3.09 15.18 -23.48
C ASP A 214 2.75 15.93 -22.18
N GLY A 215 3.74 16.08 -21.30
CA GLY A 215 3.56 16.72 -19.99
C GLY A 215 2.98 15.80 -18.92
N SER A 216 2.78 14.51 -19.21
CA SER A 216 2.41 13.53 -18.19
C SER A 216 3.48 13.39 -17.11
N ILE A 217 3.00 13.23 -15.87
CA ILE A 217 3.81 12.96 -14.69
C ILE A 217 3.44 11.56 -14.20
N GLY A 218 4.40 10.84 -13.62
CA GLY A 218 4.15 9.60 -12.89
C GLY A 218 4.36 9.86 -11.40
N ALA A 219 3.42 9.47 -10.55
CA ALA A 219 3.53 9.61 -9.11
C ALA A 219 3.11 8.32 -8.41
N SER A 220 3.76 8.07 -7.28
CA SER A 220 3.44 6.98 -6.36
C SER A 220 3.36 7.49 -4.93
N SER A 221 2.92 6.66 -4.00
CA SER A 221 3.01 6.94 -2.57
C SER A 221 4.42 7.26 -2.06
N PHE A 222 5.46 6.94 -2.84
CA PHE A 222 6.86 7.20 -2.50
C PHE A 222 7.37 8.54 -3.05
N GLY A 223 6.67 9.13 -4.03
CA GLY A 223 7.02 10.40 -4.63
C GLY A 223 6.70 10.48 -6.13
N GLU A 224 7.10 11.61 -6.72
CA GLU A 224 6.96 11.90 -8.14
C GLU A 224 8.17 11.40 -8.93
N GLY A 225 7.94 10.94 -10.16
CA GLY A 225 8.96 10.47 -11.08
C GLY A 225 9.71 9.26 -10.55
N GLN A 226 11.01 9.22 -10.82
CA GLN A 226 11.91 8.19 -10.32
C GLN A 226 12.16 8.39 -8.83
N VAL A 227 11.99 7.32 -8.05
CA VAL A 227 12.18 7.34 -6.60
C VAL A 227 13.03 6.17 -6.14
N MET A 228 13.98 6.46 -5.26
CA MET A 228 14.81 5.45 -4.62
C MET A 228 14.48 5.36 -3.13
N THR A 229 14.02 4.19 -2.67
CA THR A 229 13.57 4.01 -1.29
C THR A 229 13.95 2.64 -0.72
N PRO A 230 14.47 2.55 0.51
CA PRO A 230 14.72 1.28 1.16
C PRO A 230 13.44 0.67 1.73
N GLY A 231 13.31 -0.65 1.66
CA GLY A 231 12.24 -1.37 2.34
C GLY A 231 11.93 -2.73 1.72
N PRO A 232 11.03 -3.50 2.35
CA PRO A 232 10.54 -4.74 1.75
C PRO A 232 9.72 -4.43 0.49
N ALA A 233 9.78 -5.31 -0.51
CA ALA A 233 9.05 -5.14 -1.76
C ALA A 233 7.52 -5.12 -1.57
N SER A 234 7.02 -5.68 -0.47
CA SER A 234 5.61 -5.59 -0.09
C SER A 234 5.10 -4.15 0.07
N ARG A 235 5.97 -3.16 0.31
CA ARG A 235 5.57 -1.74 0.31
C ARG A 235 4.95 -1.32 -1.03
N LEU A 236 5.46 -1.86 -2.14
CA LEU A 236 4.97 -1.55 -3.49
C LEU A 236 3.50 -1.98 -3.66
N VAL A 237 3.13 -3.12 -3.09
CA VAL A 237 1.75 -3.64 -3.10
C VAL A 237 0.84 -2.76 -2.24
N THR A 238 1.37 -2.16 -1.18
CA THR A 238 0.60 -1.28 -0.29
C THR A 238 0.69 0.20 -0.66
N ALA A 239 0.94 0.54 -1.93
CA ALA A 239 1.08 1.91 -2.41
C ALA A 239 0.07 2.22 -3.54
N TYR A 240 -0.20 3.50 -3.75
CA TYR A 240 -0.94 4.02 -4.90
C TYR A 240 0.02 4.51 -5.97
N TYR A 241 -0.48 4.47 -7.21
CA TYR A 241 0.20 4.88 -8.43
C TYR A 241 -0.78 5.68 -9.28
N MET A 242 -0.31 6.77 -9.88
CA MET A 242 -1.08 7.60 -10.81
C MET A 242 -0.15 8.17 -11.87
N ALA A 243 -0.57 8.16 -13.14
CA ALA A 243 0.20 8.75 -14.22
C ALA A 243 -0.69 9.35 -15.30
N GLY A 244 -0.29 10.51 -15.83
CA GLY A 244 -0.98 11.23 -16.89
C GLY A 244 -0.85 12.75 -16.76
N PRO A 245 -1.58 13.53 -17.57
CA PRO A 245 -1.62 14.99 -17.48
C PRO A 245 -2.50 15.44 -16.29
N MET A 246 -2.09 15.07 -15.09
CA MET A 246 -2.85 15.27 -13.84
C MET A 246 -2.64 16.66 -13.24
N GLY A 247 -3.65 17.13 -12.51
CA GLY A 247 -3.47 18.26 -11.59
C GLY A 247 -2.56 17.84 -10.43
N HIS A 248 -1.75 18.76 -9.93
CA HIS A 248 -0.79 18.49 -8.87
C HIS A 248 -0.65 19.68 -7.92
N TYR A 249 -0.31 19.38 -6.67
CA TYR A 249 0.01 20.35 -5.64
C TYR A 249 1.17 19.85 -4.76
N PRO A 250 2.16 20.69 -4.42
CA PRO A 250 2.39 22.01 -5.00
C PRO A 250 2.86 21.90 -6.46
N ASP A 251 2.82 23.01 -7.22
CA ASP A 251 3.29 23.06 -8.63
C ASP A 251 4.74 22.60 -8.80
N ASP A 252 5.57 22.76 -7.76
CA ASP A 252 6.93 22.22 -7.69
C ASP A 252 7.08 21.42 -6.40
N ALA A 253 6.94 20.10 -6.52
CA ALA A 253 6.90 19.20 -5.38
C ALA A 253 8.27 18.96 -4.73
N GLY A 254 9.41 19.19 -5.41
CA GLY A 254 10.77 18.97 -4.91
C GLY A 254 10.90 17.95 -3.77
N ASP A 255 11.43 18.38 -2.62
CA ASP A 255 11.50 17.61 -1.36
C ASP A 255 10.30 17.89 -0.42
N HIS A 256 9.20 18.42 -0.96
CA HIS A 256 8.01 18.78 -0.20
C HIS A 256 7.36 17.54 0.45
N ALA A 257 7.07 17.63 1.74
CA ALA A 257 6.61 16.48 2.54
C ALA A 257 5.16 16.08 2.23
N TYR A 258 4.35 16.99 1.72
CA TYR A 258 2.97 16.75 1.30
C TYR A 258 2.85 16.96 -0.21
N ARG A 259 2.17 16.04 -0.89
CA ARG A 259 1.88 16.14 -2.33
C ARG A 259 0.44 15.75 -2.58
N ALA A 260 -0.17 16.30 -3.60
CA ALA A 260 -1.47 15.87 -4.06
C ALA A 260 -1.53 15.78 -5.58
N TYR A 261 -2.27 14.80 -6.09
CA TYR A 261 -2.49 14.57 -7.51
C TYR A 261 -3.94 14.23 -7.77
N TRP A 262 -4.52 14.75 -8.85
CA TRP A 262 -5.91 14.46 -9.19
C TRP A 262 -6.21 14.40 -10.68
N THR A 263 -7.28 13.67 -11.00
CA THR A 263 -7.85 13.64 -12.36
C THR A 263 -8.63 14.91 -12.66
N ASP A 264 -8.53 15.41 -13.90
CA ASP A 264 -9.34 16.46 -14.52
C ASP A 264 -9.92 17.53 -13.56
N ASN A 265 -11.24 17.72 -13.60
CA ASN A 265 -11.96 18.72 -12.82
C ASN A 265 -12.68 18.01 -11.66
N PRO A 266 -12.04 17.91 -10.48
CA PRO A 266 -12.74 17.41 -9.31
C PRO A 266 -13.95 18.30 -9.01
N PRO A 267 -14.98 17.78 -8.31
CA PRO A 267 -16.17 18.57 -8.00
C PRO A 267 -15.91 19.69 -6.99
N PHE A 268 -14.67 19.82 -6.49
CA PHE A 268 -14.21 20.82 -5.53
C PHE A 268 -13.10 21.67 -6.16
N ASP A 269 -12.86 22.84 -5.58
CA ASP A 269 -11.75 23.72 -5.99
C ASP A 269 -10.42 23.17 -5.45
N PRO A 270 -9.52 22.61 -6.29
CA PRO A 270 -8.26 22.05 -5.83
C PRO A 270 -7.32 23.12 -5.27
N ASP A 271 -7.40 24.37 -5.77
CA ASP A 271 -6.57 25.48 -5.31
C ASP A 271 -6.90 25.89 -3.87
N THR A 272 -8.10 25.54 -3.40
CA THR A 272 -8.52 25.72 -2.01
C THR A 272 -8.32 24.45 -1.18
N VAL A 273 -8.68 23.29 -1.71
CA VAL A 273 -8.72 22.03 -0.95
C VAL A 273 -7.33 21.46 -0.69
N MET A 274 -6.42 21.50 -1.67
CA MET A 274 -5.10 20.86 -1.52
C MET A 274 -4.21 21.57 -0.48
N PRO A 275 -4.11 22.92 -0.46
CA PRO A 275 -3.41 23.63 0.62
C PRO A 275 -4.07 23.42 1.99
N TRP A 276 -5.40 23.43 2.06
CA TRP A 276 -6.10 23.16 3.32
C TRP A 276 -5.82 21.73 3.83
N ALA A 277 -5.80 20.74 2.95
CA ALA A 277 -5.48 19.36 3.32
C ALA A 277 -4.05 19.22 3.84
N GLU A 278 -3.10 19.98 3.28
CA GLU A 278 -1.75 20.11 3.83
C GLU A 278 -1.75 20.71 5.25
N GLU A 279 -2.51 21.77 5.50
CA GLU A 279 -2.62 22.36 6.86
C GLU A 279 -3.15 21.32 7.86
N VAL A 280 -4.12 20.50 7.46
CA VAL A 280 -4.63 19.40 8.28
C VAL A 280 -3.54 18.34 8.50
N TYR A 281 -2.75 18.00 7.47
CA TYR A 281 -1.65 17.05 7.60
C TYR A 281 -0.61 17.56 8.60
N GLN A 282 -0.22 18.83 8.50
CA GLN A 282 0.70 19.46 9.44
C GLN A 282 0.14 19.46 10.86
N ALA A 283 -1.15 19.76 11.04
CA ALA A 283 -1.80 19.69 12.35
C ALA A 283 -1.78 18.27 12.94
N GLN A 284 -1.85 17.23 12.11
CA GLN A 284 -1.70 15.84 12.55
C GLN A 284 -0.25 15.53 12.96
N LEU A 285 0.74 15.95 12.18
CA LEU A 285 2.15 15.81 12.53
C LEU A 285 2.45 16.42 13.91
N ASP A 286 1.98 17.65 14.11
CA ASP A 286 2.15 18.38 15.38
C ASP A 286 1.44 17.68 16.53
N PHE A 287 0.20 17.21 16.31
CA PHE A 287 -0.59 16.54 17.33
C PHE A 287 0.03 15.20 17.77
N PHE A 288 0.57 14.42 16.82
CA PHE A 288 1.19 13.13 17.08
C PHE A 288 2.70 13.22 17.39
N GLY A 289 3.29 14.43 17.35
CA GLY A 289 4.69 14.67 17.66
C GLY A 289 5.65 14.02 16.66
N ILE A 290 5.30 14.04 15.37
CA ILE A 290 6.09 13.41 14.31
C ILE A 290 7.08 14.42 13.74
N GLU A 291 8.36 14.16 13.98
CA GLU A 291 9.46 14.92 13.41
C GLU A 291 10.01 14.17 12.18
N ASN A 292 10.25 14.87 11.07
CA ASN A 292 10.78 14.33 9.81
C ASN A 292 9.91 13.20 9.20
N PRO A 293 8.67 13.49 8.78
CA PRO A 293 7.81 12.49 8.17
C PRO A 293 8.36 11.99 6.82
N GLU A 294 8.10 10.72 6.50
CA GLU A 294 8.17 10.25 5.11
C GLU A 294 7.17 11.06 4.26
N PRO A 295 7.47 11.35 2.98
CA PRO A 295 6.55 12.07 2.09
C PRO A 295 5.16 11.43 2.09
N TYR A 296 4.11 12.25 2.12
CA TYR A 296 2.72 11.84 2.13
C TYR A 296 1.98 12.33 0.89
N THR A 297 1.23 11.45 0.24
CA THR A 297 0.59 11.76 -1.04
C THR A 297 -0.94 11.59 -1.00
N PHE A 298 -1.67 12.63 -1.34
CA PHE A 298 -3.11 12.61 -1.55
C PHE A 298 -3.39 12.38 -3.05
N PHE A 299 -3.95 11.23 -3.41
CA PHE A 299 -4.50 11.02 -4.76
C PHE A 299 -6.01 11.27 -4.80
N ALA A 300 -6.53 11.83 -5.87
CA ALA A 300 -7.97 11.93 -6.09
C ALA A 300 -8.36 11.53 -7.52
N ARG A 301 -9.41 10.73 -7.68
CA ARG A 301 -9.90 10.34 -9.01
C ARG A 301 -11.40 10.35 -9.11
N ALA A 302 -11.89 10.55 -10.33
CA ALA A 302 -13.30 10.42 -10.64
C ALA A 302 -13.76 8.96 -10.63
N ASN A 303 -15.02 8.76 -10.28
CA ASN A 303 -15.67 7.48 -10.16
C ASN A 303 -16.82 7.39 -11.17
N PRO A 304 -16.84 6.39 -12.07
CA PRO A 304 -17.80 6.30 -13.17
C PRO A 304 -19.19 5.80 -12.71
N TYR A 305 -19.40 5.66 -11.40
CA TYR A 305 -20.68 5.25 -10.81
C TYR A 305 -21.01 6.10 -9.60
N PRO A 306 -22.30 6.18 -9.21
CA PRO A 306 -22.73 6.99 -8.07
C PRO A 306 -22.04 6.55 -6.77
N GLY A 307 -21.54 7.53 -6.03
CA GLY A 307 -20.86 7.32 -4.75
C GLY A 307 -19.37 7.66 -4.84
N GLY A 308 -18.83 8.02 -3.68
CA GLY A 308 -17.41 8.27 -3.48
C GLY A 308 -16.98 7.72 -2.13
N GLY A 309 -15.71 7.93 -1.80
CA GLY A 309 -15.10 7.45 -0.58
C GLY A 309 -13.59 7.55 -0.70
N GLY A 310 -12.86 7.07 0.29
CA GLY A 310 -11.43 6.93 0.13
C GLY A 310 -10.90 5.71 0.85
N ALA A 311 -9.61 5.47 0.66
CA ALA A 311 -8.90 4.46 1.40
C ALA A 311 -7.43 4.85 1.58
N GLY A 312 -6.96 4.79 2.82
CA GLY A 312 -5.54 4.93 3.16
C GLY A 312 -4.70 3.72 2.78
N LEU A 313 -3.50 3.98 2.26
CA LEU A 313 -2.42 3.03 2.03
C LEU A 313 -1.11 3.61 2.59
N ILE A 314 0.04 2.99 2.30
CA ILE A 314 1.31 3.48 2.84
C ILE A 314 1.52 4.93 2.40
N ASN A 315 1.74 5.81 3.38
CA ASN A 315 2.01 7.23 3.18
C ASN A 315 1.11 7.93 2.15
N SER A 316 -0.13 7.48 2.01
CA SER A 316 -1.02 8.06 1.02
C SER A 316 -2.45 7.66 1.29
N PHE A 317 -3.36 8.34 0.63
CA PHE A 317 -4.71 7.84 0.44
C PHE A 317 -5.18 8.21 -0.96
N MET A 318 -6.19 7.50 -1.44
CA MET A 318 -6.90 7.88 -2.65
C MET A 318 -8.33 8.23 -2.28
N LEU A 319 -8.77 9.43 -2.68
CA LEU A 319 -10.16 9.82 -2.70
C LEU A 319 -10.76 9.48 -4.06
N SER A 320 -11.94 8.89 -4.04
CA SER A 320 -12.80 8.74 -5.21
C SER A 320 -14.04 9.59 -5.05
N TYR A 321 -14.41 10.31 -6.09
CA TYR A 321 -15.60 11.16 -6.10
C TYR A 321 -16.48 10.83 -7.30
N PRO A 322 -17.82 10.94 -7.18
CA PRO A 322 -18.71 10.74 -8.33
C PRO A 322 -18.40 11.77 -9.43
N GLU A 323 -18.40 11.36 -10.69
CA GLU A 323 -18.21 12.27 -11.84
C GLU A 323 -19.29 13.36 -11.93
N ASP A 324 -20.54 13.02 -11.59
CA ASP A 324 -21.71 13.88 -11.80
C ASP A 324 -22.26 14.54 -10.51
N THR A 325 -21.45 14.70 -9.45
CA THR A 325 -21.92 15.32 -8.20
C THR A 325 -21.45 16.76 -8.04
N GLU A 326 -22.38 17.65 -7.69
CA GLU A 326 -22.08 18.96 -7.09
C GLU A 326 -22.09 18.88 -5.54
N GLU A 327 -22.46 17.72 -4.97
CA GLU A 327 -22.56 17.53 -3.52
C GLU A 327 -21.17 17.26 -2.92
N LEU A 328 -20.56 18.34 -2.44
CA LEU A 328 -19.28 18.34 -1.72
C LEU A 328 -19.44 18.15 -0.20
N ASP A 329 -20.68 18.03 0.29
CA ASP A 329 -20.97 17.99 1.72
C ASP A 329 -20.24 16.81 2.39
N GLY A 330 -19.28 17.15 3.23
CA GLY A 330 -18.50 16.17 3.99
C GLY A 330 -17.22 15.67 3.30
N ILE A 331 -16.83 16.18 2.12
CA ILE A 331 -15.55 15.81 1.48
C ILE A 331 -14.36 16.08 2.41
N ASN A 332 -14.38 17.21 3.11
CA ASN A 332 -13.38 17.55 4.11
C ASN A 332 -13.33 16.49 5.23
N ILE A 333 -14.48 15.99 5.68
CA ILE A 333 -14.54 14.94 6.70
C ILE A 333 -13.92 13.65 6.18
N THR A 334 -14.17 13.28 4.93
CA THR A 334 -13.56 12.12 4.28
C THR A 334 -12.05 12.29 4.15
N ILE A 335 -11.56 13.42 3.65
CA ILE A 335 -10.13 13.73 3.55
C ILE A 335 -9.44 13.58 4.91
N ILE A 336 -9.98 14.22 5.96
CA ILE A 336 -9.41 14.11 7.31
C ILE A 336 -9.46 12.67 7.81
N HIS A 337 -10.55 11.94 7.56
CA HIS A 337 -10.73 10.55 7.96
C HIS A 337 -9.66 9.66 7.32
N GLU A 338 -9.52 9.71 6.00
CA GLU A 338 -8.54 8.88 5.29
C GLU A 338 -7.10 9.22 5.70
N MET A 339 -6.80 10.50 5.83
CA MET A 339 -5.48 10.93 6.25
C MET A 339 -5.16 10.51 7.69
N SER A 340 -6.17 10.45 8.56
CA SER A 340 -6.03 10.04 9.95
C SER A 340 -5.71 8.54 10.12
N HIS A 341 -6.03 7.70 9.13
CA HIS A 341 -5.67 6.27 9.16
C HIS A 341 -4.16 6.03 9.25
N LYS A 342 -3.32 6.97 8.80
CA LYS A 342 -1.86 6.89 8.94
C LYS A 342 -1.40 6.75 10.41
N TRP A 343 -2.16 7.31 11.35
CA TRP A 343 -1.77 7.43 12.76
C TRP A 343 -2.43 6.39 13.65
N VAL A 344 -3.49 5.77 13.16
CA VAL A 344 -4.32 4.86 13.93
C VAL A 344 -3.99 3.43 13.53
N GLY A 345 -3.32 2.70 14.43
CA GLY A 345 -3.05 1.28 14.25
C GLY A 345 -4.29 0.38 14.45
N GLY A 346 -4.05 -0.92 14.44
CA GLY A 346 -5.06 -1.93 14.76
C GLY A 346 -4.82 -2.59 16.12
N VAL A 347 -5.79 -3.41 16.53
CA VAL A 347 -5.62 -4.39 17.61
C VAL A 347 -5.71 -5.80 17.03
N SER A 348 -5.00 -6.75 17.66
CA SER A 348 -4.95 -8.13 17.19
C SER A 348 -6.33 -8.80 17.22
N GLY A 349 -6.71 -9.46 16.14
CA GLY A 349 -7.94 -10.25 16.05
C GLY A 349 -8.44 -10.36 14.62
N GLN A 350 -9.56 -11.07 14.45
CA GLN A 350 -10.16 -11.26 13.14
C GLN A 350 -10.60 -9.91 12.54
N PRO A 351 -10.31 -9.67 11.24
CA PRO A 351 -10.81 -8.47 10.58
C PRO A 351 -12.33 -8.35 10.71
N GLY A 352 -12.83 -7.11 10.89
CA GLY A 352 -14.24 -6.84 11.19
C GLY A 352 -14.65 -7.01 12.67
N ALA A 353 -13.98 -7.88 13.44
CA ALA A 353 -14.17 -7.96 14.90
C ALA A 353 -13.33 -6.92 15.66
N THR A 354 -12.25 -6.45 15.06
CA THR A 354 -11.32 -5.45 15.63
C THR A 354 -11.39 -4.08 14.96
N SER A 355 -12.13 -3.95 13.85
CA SER A 355 -12.24 -2.70 13.09
C SER A 355 -12.81 -1.54 13.92
N TRP A 356 -13.62 -1.84 14.95
CA TRP A 356 -14.12 -0.81 15.86
C TRP A 356 -13.00 0.04 16.50
N PHE A 357 -11.82 -0.54 16.69
CA PHE A 357 -10.69 0.18 17.27
C PHE A 357 -10.10 1.15 16.24
N SER A 358 -9.72 0.66 15.06
CA SER A 358 -9.11 1.49 14.03
C SER A 358 -10.10 2.55 13.54
N GLU A 359 -11.30 2.14 13.13
CA GLU A 359 -12.33 3.06 12.64
C GLU A 359 -12.84 4.01 13.73
N GLY A 360 -13.04 3.50 14.94
CA GLY A 360 -13.53 4.30 16.06
C GLY A 360 -12.53 5.36 16.51
N ALA A 361 -11.25 4.99 16.65
CA ALA A 361 -10.19 5.94 16.92
C ALA A 361 -10.02 6.93 15.76
N ASN A 362 -10.17 6.48 14.52
CA ASN A 362 -10.12 7.35 13.35
C ASN A 362 -11.23 8.40 13.36
N VAL A 363 -12.47 8.01 13.67
CA VAL A 363 -13.61 8.93 13.84
C VAL A 363 -13.41 9.93 14.99
N PHE A 364 -12.71 9.53 16.06
CA PHE A 364 -12.36 10.44 17.15
C PHE A 364 -11.31 11.47 16.70
N TYR A 365 -10.19 11.02 16.14
CA TYR A 365 -9.08 11.91 15.76
C TYR A 365 -9.43 12.81 14.58
N ARG A 366 -10.24 12.35 13.62
CA ARG A 366 -10.70 13.20 12.51
C ARG A 366 -11.46 14.45 12.96
N ARG A 367 -12.01 14.45 14.18
CA ARG A 367 -12.67 15.63 14.76
C ARG A 367 -11.73 16.36 15.72
N ARG A 368 -11.02 15.61 16.56
CA ARG A 368 -10.20 16.18 17.65
C ARG A 368 -9.03 17.02 17.14
N VAL A 369 -8.33 16.55 16.10
CA VAL A 369 -7.13 17.21 15.56
C VAL A 369 -7.47 18.52 14.86
N PRO A 370 -8.31 18.55 13.80
CA PRO A 370 -8.63 19.80 13.11
C PRO A 370 -9.34 20.80 14.02
N LEU A 371 -10.17 20.35 14.99
CA LEU A 371 -10.77 21.25 15.97
C LEU A 371 -9.72 21.93 16.87
N ALA A 372 -8.65 21.21 17.23
CA ALA A 372 -7.54 21.78 18.02
C ALA A 372 -6.80 22.88 17.25
N ALA A 373 -6.67 22.69 15.94
CA ALA A 373 -5.93 23.57 15.04
C ALA A 373 -6.80 24.70 14.45
N GLY A 374 -8.12 24.70 14.69
CA GLY A 374 -9.04 25.68 14.10
C GLY A 374 -9.34 25.43 12.61
N LEU A 375 -9.14 24.21 12.12
CA LEU A 375 -9.28 23.78 10.72
C LEU A 375 -10.60 23.05 10.42
N MET A 376 -11.49 22.94 11.41
CA MET A 376 -12.86 22.47 11.15
C MET A 376 -13.65 23.60 10.49
N PRO A 377 -14.30 23.37 9.32
CA PRO A 377 -15.15 24.35 8.69
C PRO A 377 -16.37 24.74 9.54
#